data_AF-A0A1H1NVJ1-F1
#
_entry.id   AF-A0A1H1NVJ1-F1
#
_cell.length_a   1.000
_cell.length_b   1.000
_cell.length_c   1.000
_cell.angle_alpha   90.00
_cell.angle_beta   90.00
_cell.angle_gamma   90.00
#
_symmetry.space_group_name_H-M   'P 1'
#
loop_
_entity.id
_entity.type
_entity.pdbx_description
1 polymer ?
#
loop_
_entity_poly.entity_id
_entity_poly.type
_entity_poly.pdbx_seq_one_letter_code
_entity_poly.pdbx_strand_id
1 'polypeptide(L)'
;MYLEESTTSQSAESVKPPVSLAVVAMASALVAVALVPLSRGLSSSALLSVTIAGYLIGAVVTVVFASLYRTGRNKARTEREFRPQGWADKVVTVALVLGILAGLVHAFLLATEIAKW
;
A
#
# COMPACT_ATOMS: atom_id res chain seq x y z
N MET A 1 32.31 -11.74 45.72
CA MET A 1 32.27 -11.32 44.31
C MET A 1 30.87 -11.62 43.82
N TYR A 2 29.96 -10.65 43.99
CA TYR A 2 28.56 -10.79 43.59
C TYR A 2 28.48 -10.52 42.09
N LEU A 3 27.97 -11.48 41.33
CA LEU A 3 27.61 -11.27 39.94
C LEU A 3 26.28 -10.51 39.94
N GLU A 4 26.33 -9.22 39.62
CA GLU A 4 25.13 -8.45 39.29
C GLU A 4 24.55 -9.03 38.00
N GLU A 5 23.57 -9.93 38.13
CA GLU A 5 22.63 -10.24 37.06
C GLU A 5 21.85 -8.96 36.73
N SER A 6 22.39 -8.21 35.79
CA SER A 6 21.70 -7.14 35.09
C SER A 6 20.56 -7.75 34.29
N THR A 7 19.45 -7.97 35.00
CA THR A 7 18.13 -8.22 34.45
C THR A 7 17.72 -6.97 33.68
N THR A 8 18.27 -6.88 32.46
CA THR A 8 17.85 -5.93 31.46
C THR A 8 16.40 -6.29 31.16
N SER A 9 15.49 -5.58 31.82
CA SER A 9 14.07 -5.59 31.53
C SER A 9 13.90 -5.08 30.10
N GLN A 10 14.11 -5.97 29.12
CA GLN A 10 13.59 -5.85 27.77
C GLN A 10 12.08 -5.75 27.95
N SER A 11 11.62 -4.51 28.09
CA SER A 11 10.21 -4.19 28.00
C SER A 11 9.73 -4.82 26.71
N ALA A 12 8.85 -5.82 26.82
CA ALA A 12 8.18 -6.43 25.68
C ALA A 12 7.43 -5.31 24.97
N GLU A 13 8.09 -4.70 23.99
CA GLU A 13 7.53 -3.64 23.20
C GLU A 13 6.42 -4.29 22.37
N SER A 14 5.18 -4.08 22.78
CA SER A 14 3.99 -4.60 22.12
C SER A 14 4.10 -4.36 20.60
N VAL A 15 4.33 -5.44 19.84
CA VAL A 15 4.52 -5.41 18.39
C VAL A 15 3.19 -5.07 17.74
N LYS A 16 2.92 -3.76 17.63
CA LYS A 16 1.75 -3.26 16.90
C LYS A 16 1.99 -3.45 15.40
N PRO A 17 0.95 -3.82 14.62
CA PRO A 17 1.09 -3.89 13.18
C PRO A 17 1.54 -2.52 12.63
N PRO A 18 2.42 -2.49 11.62
CA PRO A 18 3.01 -1.25 11.13
C PRO A 18 1.95 -0.40 10.40
N VAL A 19 1.27 0.46 11.16
CA VAL A 19 0.21 1.36 10.68
C VAL A 19 0.72 2.27 9.57
N SER A 20 2.01 2.61 9.58
CA SER A 20 2.68 3.35 8.51
C SER A 20 2.50 2.70 7.13
N LEU A 21 2.57 1.37 7.01
CA LEU A 21 2.37 0.68 5.74
C LEU A 21 0.93 0.78 5.24
N ALA A 22 -0.04 0.76 6.15
CA ALA A 22 -1.45 0.95 5.80
C ALA A 22 -1.72 2.37 5.29
N VAL A 23 -1.10 3.38 5.93
CA VAL A 23 -1.19 4.78 5.48
C VAL A 23 -0.56 4.96 4.11
N VAL A 24 0.62 4.38 3.86
CA VAL A 24 1.29 4.46 2.55
C VAL A 24 0.47 3.78 1.46
N ALA A 25 -0.10 2.60 1.72
CA ALA A 25 -0.97 1.91 0.76
C ALA A 25 -2.24 2.72 0.45
N MET A 26 -2.85 3.35 1.45
CA MET A 26 -4.01 4.21 1.22
C MET A 26 -3.65 5.47 0.44
N ALA A 27 -2.52 6.12 0.78
CA ALA A 27 -2.04 7.29 0.08
C ALA A 27 -1.72 6.97 -1.40
N SER A 28 -1.06 5.84 -1.69
CA SER A 28 -0.78 5.44 -3.08
C SER A 28 -2.06 5.17 -3.87
N ALA A 29 -3.06 4.52 -3.26
CA ALA A 29 -4.35 4.30 -3.89
C ALA A 29 -5.08 5.63 -4.18
N LEU A 30 -5.08 6.57 -3.24
CA LEU A 30 -5.70 7.89 -3.43
C LEU A 30 -5.01 8.71 -4.52
N VAL A 31 -3.68 8.69 -4.56
CA VAL A 31 -2.90 9.36 -5.62
C VAL A 31 -3.23 8.75 -6.98
N ALA A 32 -3.29 7.41 -7.09
CA ALA A 32 -3.66 6.74 -8.32
C ALA A 32 -5.09 7.11 -8.77
N VAL A 33 -6.06 7.20 -7.85
CA VAL A 33 -7.43 7.63 -8.17
C VAL A 33 -7.47 9.09 -8.62
N ALA A 34 -6.72 9.99 -7.96
CA ALA A 34 -6.67 11.40 -8.28
C ALA A 34 -6.04 11.70 -9.65
N LEU A 35 -5.15 10.82 -10.14
CA LEU A 35 -4.53 10.95 -11.46
C LEU A 35 -5.50 10.68 -12.62
N VAL A 36 -6.59 9.93 -12.39
CA VAL A 36 -7.60 9.60 -13.42
C VAL A 36 -8.22 10.86 -14.05
N PRO A 37 -8.83 11.81 -13.32
CA PRO A 37 -9.37 13.02 -13.92
C PRO A 37 -8.30 13.92 -14.54
N LEU A 38 -7.10 13.96 -13.96
CA LEU A 38 -5.97 14.75 -14.49
C LEU A 38 -5.56 14.28 -15.90
N SER A 39 -5.62 12.99 -16.16
CA SER A 39 -5.25 12.42 -17.47
C SER A 39 -6.12 12.95 -18.62
N ARG A 40 -7.38 13.36 -18.38
CA ARG A 40 -8.32 13.75 -19.45
C ARG A 40 -7.98 15.05 -20.16
N GLY A 41 -7.15 15.91 -19.56
CA GLY A 41 -6.79 17.22 -20.10
C GLY A 41 -5.36 17.33 -20.65
N LEU A 42 -4.60 16.23 -20.66
CA LEU A 42 -3.18 16.24 -21.01
C LEU A 42 -2.95 16.01 -22.51
N SER A 43 -1.84 16.53 -23.03
CA SER A 43 -1.34 16.19 -24.37
C SER A 43 -0.94 14.71 -24.44
N SER A 44 -0.97 14.09 -25.63
CA SER A 44 -0.74 12.64 -25.81
C SER A 44 0.57 12.13 -25.20
N SER A 45 1.65 12.93 -25.23
CA SER A 45 2.93 12.56 -24.62
C SER A 45 2.86 12.57 -23.08
N ALA A 46 2.24 13.59 -22.49
CA ALA A 46 2.04 13.67 -21.05
C ALA A 46 1.02 12.64 -20.54
N LEU A 47 0.00 12.32 -21.34
CA LEU A 47 -0.97 11.26 -21.08
C LEU A 47 -0.28 9.91 -20.87
N LEU A 48 0.62 9.53 -21.78
CA LEU A 48 1.36 8.26 -21.69
C LEU A 48 2.16 8.16 -20.38
N SER A 49 2.96 9.18 -20.04
CA SER A 49 3.77 9.19 -18.82
C SER A 49 2.91 9.13 -17.55
N VAL A 50 1.83 9.91 -17.50
CA VAL A 50 0.90 9.91 -16.35
C VAL A 50 0.18 8.58 -16.23
N THR A 51 -0.18 7.96 -17.35
CA THR A 51 -0.90 6.69 -17.34
C THR A 51 -0.02 5.54 -16.88
N ILE A 52 1.24 5.50 -17.34
CA ILE A 52 2.23 4.53 -16.86
C ILE A 52 2.51 4.73 -15.36
N ALA A 53 2.69 5.98 -14.92
CA ALA A 53 2.92 6.28 -13.51
C ALA A 53 1.71 5.89 -12.63
N GLY A 54 0.49 6.23 -13.06
CA GLY A 54 -0.75 5.86 -12.39
C GLY A 54 -0.95 4.35 -12.29
N TYR A 55 -0.59 3.61 -13.34
CA TYR A 55 -0.59 2.14 -13.32
C TYR A 55 0.42 1.57 -12.32
N LEU A 56 1.68 2.03 -12.36
CA LEU A 56 2.73 1.54 -11.46
C LEU A 56 2.41 1.85 -10.00
N ILE A 57 1.97 3.08 -9.71
CA ILE A 57 1.61 3.49 -8.35
C ILE A 57 0.34 2.77 -7.88
N GLY A 58 -0.69 2.71 -8.72
CA GLY A 58 -1.98 2.10 -8.39
C GLY A 58 -1.87 0.59 -8.18
N ALA A 59 -1.35 -0.14 -9.17
CA ALA A 59 -1.31 -1.60 -9.15
C ALA A 59 -0.09 -2.13 -8.38
N VAL A 60 1.12 -1.66 -8.67
CA VAL A 60 2.33 -2.28 -8.12
C VAL A 60 2.58 -1.82 -6.69
N VAL A 61 2.69 -0.50 -6.48
CA VAL A 61 3.04 0.06 -5.16
C VAL A 61 1.97 -0.31 -4.12
N THR A 62 0.69 -0.09 -4.42
CA THR A 62 -0.40 -0.42 -3.48
C THR A 62 -0.43 -1.91 -3.13
N VAL A 63 -0.25 -2.81 -4.10
CA VAL A 63 -0.24 -4.27 -3.84
C VAL A 63 0.97 -4.68 -3.01
N VAL A 64 2.15 -4.14 -3.29
CA VAL A 64 3.37 -4.42 -2.51
C VAL A 64 3.18 -4.00 -1.05
N PHE A 65 2.75 -2.76 -0.80
CA PHE A 65 2.56 -2.26 0.56
C PHE A 65 1.44 -3.00 1.31
N ALA A 66 0.33 -3.31 0.65
CA ALA A 66 -0.74 -4.12 1.25
C ALA A 66 -0.26 -5.55 1.57
N SER A 67 0.59 -6.14 0.72
CA SER A 67 1.16 -7.47 0.94
C SER A 67 2.18 -7.47 2.09
N LEU A 68 3.00 -6.42 2.20
CA LEU A 68 3.92 -6.23 3.31
C LEU A 68 3.16 -6.05 4.63
N TYR A 69 2.10 -5.25 4.67
CA TYR A 69 1.23 -5.13 5.84
C TYR A 69 0.63 -6.49 6.24
N ARG A 70 0.10 -7.26 5.29
CA ARG A 70 -0.46 -8.60 5.55
C ARG A 70 0.61 -9.57 6.07
N THR A 71 1.82 -9.51 5.54
CA THR A 71 2.95 -10.35 5.95
C THR A 71 3.39 -10.01 7.38
N GLY A 72 3.59 -8.72 7.68
CA GLY A 72 3.95 -8.25 9.02
C GLY A 72 2.89 -8.62 10.05
N ARG A 73 1.61 -8.48 9.68
CA ARG A 73 0.48 -8.91 10.51
C ARG A 73 0.48 -10.42 10.76
N ASN A 74 0.69 -11.24 9.73
CA ASN A 74 0.72 -12.69 9.88
C ASN A 74 1.89 -13.15 10.76
N LYS A 75 3.04 -12.49 10.69
CA LYS A 75 4.14 -12.72 11.62
C LYS A 75 3.74 -12.37 13.05
N ALA A 76 3.17 -11.18 13.26
CA ALA A 76 2.76 -10.69 14.58
C ALA A 76 1.63 -11.54 15.21
N ARG A 77 0.77 -12.18 14.42
CA ARG A 77 -0.25 -13.14 14.91
C ARG A 77 0.31 -14.33 15.68
N THR A 78 1.57 -14.68 15.44
CA THR A 78 2.26 -15.77 16.13
C THR A 78 2.69 -15.39 17.55
N GLU A 79 2.67 -14.09 17.88
CA GLU A 79 3.05 -13.59 19.20
C GLU A 79 1.85 -13.55 20.17
N ARG A 80 2.12 -13.90 21.43
CA ARG A 80 1.11 -14.10 22.48
C ARG A 80 0.35 -12.82 22.88
N GLU A 81 0.91 -11.65 22.57
CA GLU A 81 0.38 -10.32 22.94
C GLU A 81 -0.22 -9.55 21.76
N PHE A 82 -0.47 -10.21 20.63
CA PHE A 82 -1.02 -9.55 19.46
C PHE A 82 -2.47 -9.05 19.68
N ARG A 83 -2.66 -7.73 19.65
CA ARG A 83 -4.00 -7.10 19.66
C ARG A 83 -4.43 -6.74 18.23
N PRO A 84 -5.36 -7.49 17.61
CA PRO A 84 -5.80 -7.20 16.26
C PRO A 84 -6.57 -5.88 16.18
N GLN A 85 -6.16 -5.00 15.27
CA GLN A 85 -6.89 -3.77 14.93
C GLN A 85 -7.73 -3.99 13.68
N GLY A 86 -8.99 -4.41 13.84
CA GLY A 86 -9.86 -4.76 12.72
C GLY A 86 -10.18 -3.62 11.75
N TRP A 87 -10.06 -2.36 12.18
CA TRP A 87 -10.28 -1.20 11.30
C TRP A 87 -9.14 -1.00 10.29
N ALA A 88 -7.89 -1.25 10.69
CA ALA A 88 -6.72 -1.11 9.81
C ALA A 88 -6.77 -2.11 8.65
N ASP A 89 -7.28 -3.32 8.90
CA ASP A 89 -7.46 -4.33 7.84
C ASP A 89 -8.50 -3.94 6.80
N LYS A 90 -9.59 -3.29 7.23
CA LYS A 90 -10.61 -2.77 6.33
C LYS A 90 -10.01 -1.67 5.45
N VAL A 91 -9.24 -0.74 6.04
CA VAL A 91 -8.54 0.34 5.33
C VAL A 91 -7.59 -0.24 4.27
N VAL A 92 -6.75 -1.20 4.62
CA VAL A 92 -5.81 -1.82 3.66
C VAL A 92 -6.53 -2.58 2.55
N THR A 93 -7.62 -3.27 2.88
CA THR A 93 -8.44 -3.96 1.87
C THR A 93 -9.10 -2.98 0.90
N VAL A 94 -9.67 -1.89 1.42
CA VAL A 94 -10.26 -0.83 0.58
C VAL A 94 -9.18 -0.17 -0.29
N ALA A 95 -8.02 0.17 0.28
CA ALA A 95 -6.89 0.72 -0.47
C ALA A 95 -6.46 -0.22 -1.61
N LEU A 96 -6.34 -1.52 -1.33
CA LEU A 96 -5.98 -2.51 -2.34
C LEU A 96 -7.00 -2.57 -3.48
N VAL A 97 -8.30 -2.61 -3.16
CA VAL A 97 -9.36 -2.63 -4.17
C VAL A 97 -9.34 -1.36 -5.02
N LEU A 98 -9.21 -0.18 -4.39
CA LEU A 98 -9.13 1.09 -5.09
C LEU A 98 -7.88 1.18 -5.98
N GLY A 99 -6.72 0.75 -5.47
CA GLY A 99 -5.47 0.72 -6.24
C GLY A 99 -5.55 -0.19 -7.47
N ILE A 100 -6.17 -1.37 -7.33
CA ILE A 100 -6.40 -2.30 -8.46
C ILE A 100 -7.34 -1.69 -9.49
N LEU A 101 -8.47 -1.12 -9.06
CA LEU A 101 -9.43 -0.48 -9.98
C LEU A 101 -8.80 0.70 -10.71
N ALA A 102 -8.09 1.57 -9.99
CA ALA A 102 -7.37 2.69 -10.59
C ALA A 102 -6.29 2.20 -11.57
N GLY A 103 -5.53 1.16 -11.20
CA GLY A 103 -4.56 0.52 -12.08
C GLY A 103 -5.20 -0.03 -13.36
N LEU A 104 -6.33 -0.73 -13.26
CA LEU A 104 -7.06 -1.25 -14.42
C LEU A 104 -7.55 -0.13 -15.35
N VAL A 105 -8.04 0.97 -14.79
CA VAL A 105 -8.44 2.13 -15.60
C VAL A 105 -7.25 2.70 -16.36
N HIS A 106 -6.09 2.88 -15.72
CA HIS A 106 -4.88 3.34 -16.40
C HIS A 106 -4.39 2.32 -17.45
N ALA A 107 -4.42 1.02 -17.15
CA ALA A 107 -4.04 -0.01 -18.12
C ALA A 107 -4.96 0.01 -19.35
N PHE A 108 -6.26 0.20 -19.17
CA PHE A 108 -7.21 0.34 -20.26
C PHE A 108 -6.93 1.58 -21.10
N LEU A 109 -6.73 2.74 -20.47
CA LEU A 109 -6.37 3.98 -21.17
C LEU A 109 -5.08 3.81 -21.97
N LEU A 110 -4.06 3.18 -21.38
CA LEU A 110 -2.79 2.90 -22.03
C LEU A 110 -2.98 1.99 -23.25
N ALA A 111 -3.74 0.91 -23.11
CA ALA A 111 -4.04 -0.01 -24.21
C ALA A 111 -4.78 0.69 -25.35
N THR A 112 -5.77 1.54 -25.03
CA THR A 112 -6.51 2.30 -26.05
C THR A 112 -5.65 3.32 -26.77
N GLU A 113 -4.65 3.90 -26.10
CA GLU A 113 -3.74 4.84 -26.74
C GLU A 113 -2.75 4.11 -27.65
N ILE A 114 -2.23 2.96 -27.22
CA ILE A 114 -1.32 2.12 -28.05
C ILE A 114 -2.04 1.61 -29.30
N ALA A 115 -3.31 1.23 -29.20
CA ALA A 115 -4.08 0.71 -30.34
C ALA A 115 -4.33 1.73 -31.47
N LYS A 116 -4.04 3.02 -31.24
CA LYS A 116 -4.14 4.07 -32.27
C LYS A 116 -2.89 4.19 -33.14
N TRP A 117 -1.79 3.57 -32.74
CA TRP A 117 -0.52 3.53 -33.47
C TRP A 117 -0.43 2.28 -34.33
#